data_AF-A0A914L632-F1
#
_entry.id   AF-A0A914L632-F1
#
_cell.length_a   1.000
_cell.length_b   1.000
_cell.length_c   1.000
_cell.angle_alpha   90.00
_cell.angle_beta   90.00
_cell.angle_gamma   90.00
#
_symmetry.space_group_name_H-M   'P 1'
#
loop_
_entity.id
_entity.type
_entity.pdbx_description
1 polymer ?
#
loop_
_entity_poly.entity_id
_entity_poly.type
_entity_poly.pdbx_seq_one_letter_code
_entity_poly.pdbx_strand_id
1 'polypeptide(L)'
;MHQLDMLCRMEQFLTTTSCRRYLILSYFDKNVKHPEIPKSDCCDNCTKLLQSGVDKRYNKEEMISDFGEEAKKLFRTINEVFGGRTGLNKPIDFIRGSKTVLSKAPKTFTKGEDLSKHPLYGCGKSRSEMWWKELGKLLRNYGYLIDSKSTFNQFGCITNISDKAEKWLREGGKELKLIPSEYLSNSNNVENGGKDLSTTTLSIPTKVVEIISEKLLGIEKQREYKDASCYPCIASASDKNIFVYEMLPQLRKELEDLRYQLALESDCPANSVYSNTVIEGLVEIRPTNEATLELVEGFPEQRRKQFLTPITQLISKFCSENNISTDSKEAEIEFPEDLESLKNGLTLTEKNYYHAHVLYNRSLVCLNF
;
A
#
# COMPACT_ATOMS: atom_id res chain seq x y z
N MET A 1 -6.56 -22.44 -19.15
CA MET A 1 -5.44 -22.66 -18.21
C MET A 1 -4.68 -21.38 -17.95
N HIS A 2 -4.15 -20.70 -18.97
CA HIS A 2 -3.36 -19.46 -18.79
C HIS A 2 -4.03 -18.38 -17.91
N GLN A 3 -5.33 -18.09 -18.09
CA GLN A 3 -6.05 -17.12 -17.24
C GLN A 3 -6.09 -17.52 -15.75
N LEU A 4 -6.28 -18.80 -15.44
CA LEU A 4 -6.28 -19.29 -14.05
C LEU A 4 -4.88 -19.19 -13.44
N ASP A 5 -3.84 -19.46 -14.24
CA ASP A 5 -2.45 -19.30 -13.79
C ASP A 5 -2.13 -17.83 -13.50
N MET A 6 -2.64 -16.89 -14.32
CA MET A 6 -2.48 -15.45 -14.08
C MET A 6 -3.20 -14.99 -12.80
N LEU A 7 -4.40 -15.51 -12.54
CA LEU A 7 -5.13 -15.24 -11.30
C LEU A 7 -4.36 -15.75 -10.06
N CYS A 8 -3.82 -16.98 -10.12
CA CYS A 8 -3.00 -17.51 -9.02
C CYS A 8 -1.75 -16.66 -8.78
N ARG A 9 -1.09 -16.18 -9.84
CA ARG A 9 0.06 -15.26 -9.72
C ARG A 9 -0.33 -13.91 -9.13
N MET A 10 -1.50 -13.38 -9.48
CA MET A 10 -2.01 -12.15 -8.86
C MET A 10 -2.29 -12.36 -7.37
N GLU A 11 -2.87 -13.51 -6.98
CA GLU A 11 -3.09 -13.84 -5.56
C GLU A 11 -1.77 -13.96 -4.78
N GLN A 12 -0.73 -14.58 -5.38
CA GLN A 12 0.62 -14.59 -4.83
C GLN A 12 1.18 -13.18 -4.65
N PHE A 13 1.00 -12.31 -5.65
CA PHE A 13 1.46 -10.92 -5.58
C PHE A 13 0.79 -10.15 -4.43
N LEU A 14 -0.52 -10.35 -4.21
CA LEU A 14 -1.27 -9.66 -3.16
C LEU A 14 -0.86 -10.10 -1.75
N THR A 15 -0.63 -11.41 -1.57
CA THR A 15 -0.39 -12.05 -0.26
C THR A 15 1.08 -12.14 0.15
N THR A 16 1.99 -11.74 -0.72
CA THR A 16 3.44 -11.83 -0.49
C THR A 16 3.92 -10.92 0.64
N THR A 17 4.94 -11.40 1.36
CA THR A 17 5.76 -10.62 2.30
C THR A 17 7.07 -10.11 1.67
N SER A 18 7.35 -10.52 0.41
CA SER A 18 8.55 -10.15 -0.35
C SER A 18 8.45 -8.76 -0.97
N CYS A 19 9.55 -8.22 -1.49
CA CYS A 19 9.55 -6.97 -2.25
C CYS A 19 8.59 -7.07 -3.47
N ARG A 20 7.55 -6.22 -3.50
CA ARG A 20 6.56 -6.20 -4.60
C ARG A 20 7.18 -5.78 -5.92
N ARG A 21 8.10 -4.81 -5.90
CA ARG A 21 8.83 -4.36 -7.10
C ARG A 21 9.62 -5.52 -7.71
N TYR A 22 10.28 -6.32 -6.90
CA TYR A 22 10.99 -7.51 -7.37
C TYR A 22 10.04 -8.53 -8.02
N LEU A 23 8.89 -8.82 -7.40
CA LEU A 23 7.92 -9.77 -7.96
C LEU A 23 7.41 -9.35 -9.34
N ILE A 24 7.13 -8.06 -9.53
CA ILE A 24 6.72 -7.52 -10.83
C ILE A 24 7.86 -7.66 -11.84
N LEU A 25 9.08 -7.23 -11.50
CA LEU A 25 10.20 -7.24 -12.43
C LEU A 25 10.64 -8.66 -12.79
N SER A 26 10.73 -9.56 -11.81
CA SER A 26 11.13 -10.96 -12.01
C SER A 26 10.12 -11.77 -12.84
N TYR A 27 8.86 -11.32 -12.92
CA TYR A 27 7.87 -11.90 -13.80
C TYR A 27 8.20 -11.66 -15.28
N PHE A 28 8.64 -10.46 -15.64
CA PHE A 28 8.99 -10.09 -17.02
C PHE A 28 10.43 -10.43 -17.39
N ASP A 29 11.35 -10.39 -16.42
CA ASP A 29 12.76 -10.69 -16.62
C ASP A 29 13.29 -11.60 -15.50
N LYS A 30 13.58 -12.86 -15.87
CA LYS A 30 14.08 -13.88 -14.94
C LYS A 30 15.49 -13.61 -14.42
N ASN A 31 16.23 -12.69 -15.04
CA ASN A 31 17.59 -12.34 -14.62
C ASN A 31 17.61 -11.32 -13.47
N VAL A 32 16.46 -10.70 -13.17
CA VAL A 32 16.33 -9.75 -12.06
C VAL A 32 16.61 -10.48 -10.75
N LYS A 33 17.61 -10.00 -10.01
CA LYS A 33 17.96 -10.54 -8.70
C LYS A 33 17.09 -9.94 -7.61
N HIS A 34 16.77 -10.75 -6.61
CA HIS A 34 16.09 -10.26 -5.41
C HIS A 34 16.98 -9.23 -4.71
N PRO A 35 16.45 -8.06 -4.29
CA PRO A 35 17.24 -7.10 -3.52
C PRO A 35 17.70 -7.72 -2.20
N GLU A 36 18.96 -7.52 -1.82
CA GLU A 36 19.48 -8.03 -0.54
C GLU A 36 18.99 -7.19 0.65
N ILE A 37 18.76 -5.90 0.41
CA ILE A 37 18.40 -4.90 1.43
C ILE A 37 17.12 -4.18 0.95
N PRO A 38 16.11 -3.96 1.82
CA PRO A 38 14.94 -3.17 1.50
C PRO A 38 15.36 -1.71 1.28
N LYS A 39 14.85 -1.11 0.21
CA LYS A 39 15.11 0.29 -0.12
C LYS A 39 13.97 1.17 0.40
N SER A 40 14.33 2.35 0.91
CA SER A 40 13.36 3.44 1.11
C SER A 40 12.73 3.78 -0.24
N ASP A 41 11.44 4.14 -0.23
CA ASP A 41 10.68 4.49 -1.45
C ASP A 41 10.60 3.37 -2.51
N CYS A 42 10.41 2.12 -2.06
CA CYS A 42 10.31 0.97 -2.97
C CYS A 42 8.90 0.37 -3.05
N CYS A 43 8.36 -0.11 -1.93
CA CYS A 43 6.98 -0.59 -1.78
C CYS A 43 6.61 -0.72 -0.30
N ASP A 44 5.33 -0.94 -0.02
CA ASP A 44 4.77 -1.22 1.32
C ASP A 44 5.53 -2.30 2.10
N ASN A 45 5.84 -3.45 1.47
CA ASN A 45 6.59 -4.53 2.13
C ASN A 45 8.03 -4.11 2.52
N CYS A 46 8.71 -3.33 1.67
CA CYS A 46 10.03 -2.76 2.00
C CYS A 46 9.92 -1.77 3.17
N THR A 47 8.89 -0.92 3.16
CA THR A 47 8.63 0.06 4.22
C THR A 47 8.37 -0.64 5.56
N LYS A 48 7.53 -1.68 5.58
CA LYS A 48 7.28 -2.50 6.79
C LYS A 48 8.58 -3.09 7.36
N LEU A 49 9.43 -3.66 6.50
CA LEU A 49 10.73 -4.23 6.90
C LEU A 49 11.70 -3.17 7.43
N LEU A 50 11.70 -1.97 6.86
CA LEU A 50 12.55 -0.88 7.35
C LEU A 50 12.09 -0.36 8.73
N GLN A 51 10.80 -0.45 9.01
CA GLN A 51 10.20 0.00 10.28
C GLN A 51 10.32 -1.04 11.41
N SER A 52 10.47 -2.33 11.10
CA SER A 52 10.44 -3.40 12.11
C SER A 52 11.68 -3.47 13.01
N GLY A 53 12.74 -2.72 12.73
CA GLY A 53 13.95 -2.65 13.58
C GLY A 53 14.80 -3.93 13.61
N VAL A 54 14.39 -4.98 12.90
CA VAL A 54 15.13 -6.24 12.71
C VAL A 54 16.19 -6.07 11.62
N ASP A 55 17.18 -6.97 11.56
CA ASP A 55 18.26 -6.96 10.58
C ASP A 55 17.72 -6.64 9.17
N LYS A 56 18.24 -5.58 8.56
CA LYS A 56 17.67 -4.92 7.37
C LYS A 56 17.95 -5.71 6.09
N ARG A 57 18.00 -7.04 6.16
CA ARG A 57 18.31 -7.91 5.02
C ARG A 57 17.09 -8.75 4.71
N TYR A 58 16.86 -9.00 3.43
CA TYR A 58 15.94 -10.05 3.03
C TYR A 58 16.60 -11.40 3.32
N ASN A 59 16.37 -11.94 4.51
CA ASN A 59 16.85 -13.26 4.85
C ASN A 59 15.99 -14.32 4.14
N LYS A 60 16.48 -14.80 3.00
CA LYS A 60 15.79 -15.78 2.15
C LYS A 60 15.45 -17.08 2.89
N GLU A 61 16.22 -17.43 3.91
CA GLU A 61 16.00 -18.62 4.74
C GLU A 61 14.90 -18.41 5.79
N GLU A 62 14.75 -17.20 6.34
CA GLU A 62 13.62 -16.84 7.21
C GLU A 62 12.31 -16.69 6.44
N MET A 63 12.36 -16.34 5.15
CA MET A 63 11.18 -16.18 4.32
C MET A 63 10.60 -17.51 3.80
N ILE A 64 11.22 -18.64 4.09
CA ILE A 64 10.78 -19.96 3.63
C ILE A 64 10.44 -20.80 4.86
N SER A 65 9.19 -21.26 4.94
CA SER A 65 8.73 -22.16 6.00
C SER A 65 8.40 -23.53 5.42
N ASP A 66 8.69 -24.59 6.18
CA ASP A 66 8.30 -25.95 5.81
C ASP A 66 6.86 -26.24 6.29
N PHE A 67 6.02 -26.65 5.35
CA PHE A 67 4.63 -27.04 5.58
C PHE A 67 4.37 -28.52 5.24
N GLY A 68 5.41 -29.35 5.11
CA GLY A 68 5.32 -30.72 4.63
C GLY A 68 4.32 -31.57 5.42
N GLU A 69 4.44 -31.60 6.74
CA GLU A 69 3.57 -32.41 7.61
C GLU A 69 2.09 -31.99 7.53
N GLU A 70 1.81 -30.68 7.58
CA GLU A 70 0.45 -30.17 7.48
C GLU A 70 -0.13 -30.33 6.08
N ALA A 71 0.66 -30.09 5.02
CA ALA A 71 0.24 -30.31 3.65
C ALA A 71 -0.09 -31.78 3.39
N LYS A 72 0.72 -32.72 3.92
CA LYS A 72 0.47 -34.16 3.83
C LYS A 72 -0.85 -34.55 4.47
N LYS A 73 -1.15 -34.06 5.69
CA LYS A 73 -2.44 -34.29 6.35
C LYS A 73 -3.60 -33.80 5.48
N LEU A 74 -3.51 -32.58 4.95
CA LEU A 74 -4.55 -31.97 4.13
C LEU A 74 -4.78 -32.71 2.81
N PHE A 75 -3.72 -33.05 2.07
CA PHE A 75 -3.84 -33.79 0.82
C PHE A 75 -4.43 -35.18 1.01
N ARG A 76 -3.97 -35.90 2.04
CA ARG A 76 -4.50 -37.23 2.37
C ARG A 76 -5.98 -37.15 2.74
N THR A 77 -6.40 -36.18 3.55
CA THR A 77 -7.83 -36.02 3.86
C THR A 77 -8.67 -35.70 2.62
N ILE A 78 -8.21 -34.80 1.74
CA ILE A 78 -8.93 -34.45 0.51
C ILE A 78 -9.12 -35.69 -0.39
N ASN A 79 -8.08 -36.50 -0.56
CA ASN A 79 -8.08 -37.63 -1.49
C ASN A 79 -8.62 -38.94 -0.89
N GLU A 80 -8.15 -39.33 0.30
CA GLU A 80 -8.49 -40.60 0.95
C GLU A 80 -9.92 -40.55 1.50
N VAL A 81 -10.30 -39.47 2.20
CA VAL A 81 -11.58 -39.40 2.94
C VAL A 81 -12.71 -38.85 2.08
N PHE A 82 -12.51 -37.68 1.47
CA PHE A 82 -13.56 -36.96 0.74
C PHE A 82 -13.54 -37.24 -0.77
N GLY A 83 -12.49 -37.89 -1.28
CA GLY A 83 -12.35 -38.28 -2.68
C GLY A 83 -12.57 -37.14 -3.67
N GLY A 84 -12.21 -35.90 -3.28
CA GLY A 84 -12.41 -34.74 -4.14
C GLY A 84 -13.87 -34.41 -4.46
N ARG A 85 -14.81 -34.69 -3.54
CA ARG A 85 -16.26 -34.42 -3.74
C ARG A 85 -16.77 -33.19 -3.00
N THR A 86 -15.90 -32.49 -2.28
CA THR A 86 -16.28 -31.40 -1.38
C THR A 86 -15.36 -30.18 -1.56
N GLY A 87 -15.82 -29.01 -1.16
CA GLY A 87 -14.96 -27.85 -1.01
C GLY A 87 -14.06 -27.97 0.22
N LEU A 88 -12.97 -27.21 0.23
CA LEU A 88 -11.89 -27.25 1.23
C LEU A 88 -12.33 -27.20 2.71
N ASN A 89 -13.43 -26.53 3.03
CA ASN A 89 -13.90 -26.39 4.42
C ASN A 89 -14.20 -27.74 5.10
N LYS A 90 -14.75 -28.73 4.38
CA LYS A 90 -15.07 -30.04 4.99
C LYS A 90 -13.81 -30.83 5.37
N PRO A 91 -12.79 -30.96 4.51
CA PRO A 91 -11.47 -31.46 4.90
C PRO A 91 -10.86 -30.75 6.10
N ILE A 92 -10.96 -29.41 6.16
CA ILE A 92 -10.45 -28.61 7.30
C ILE A 92 -11.19 -28.96 8.60
N ASP A 93 -12.52 -28.96 8.58
CA ASP A 93 -13.34 -29.30 9.74
C ASP A 93 -13.04 -30.72 10.25
N PHE A 94 -12.78 -31.64 9.33
CA PHE A 94 -12.42 -33.03 9.64
C PHE A 94 -11.04 -33.15 10.30
N ILE A 95 -10.01 -32.52 9.74
CA ILE A 95 -8.65 -32.52 10.32
C ILE A 95 -8.63 -31.85 11.70
N ARG A 96 -9.48 -30.84 11.91
CA ARG A 96 -9.63 -30.18 13.21
C ARG A 96 -10.44 -30.98 14.23
N GLY A 97 -11.10 -32.06 13.82
CA GLY A 97 -11.92 -32.86 14.72
C GLY A 97 -13.25 -32.20 15.07
N SER A 98 -13.80 -31.38 14.17
CA SER A 98 -15.10 -30.75 14.38
C SER A 98 -16.20 -31.79 14.42
N LYS A 99 -17.11 -31.69 15.40
CA LYS A 99 -18.29 -32.59 15.49
C LYS A 99 -19.33 -32.28 14.41
N THR A 100 -19.35 -31.06 13.87
CA THR A 100 -20.31 -30.66 12.82
C THR A 100 -20.08 -31.41 11.51
N VAL A 101 -18.85 -31.80 11.21
CA VAL A 101 -18.55 -32.57 9.99
C VAL A 101 -19.13 -33.98 10.07
N LEU A 102 -19.20 -34.56 11.27
CA LEU A 102 -19.73 -35.91 11.48
C LEU A 102 -21.24 -35.98 11.22
N SER A 103 -21.97 -34.91 11.55
CA SER A 103 -23.42 -34.83 11.32
C SER A 103 -23.79 -34.28 9.94
N LYS A 104 -22.96 -33.39 9.36
CA LYS A 104 -23.26 -32.68 8.10
C LYS A 104 -22.47 -33.17 6.89
N ALA A 105 -21.69 -34.25 7.00
CA ALA A 105 -21.09 -34.92 5.85
C ALA A 105 -21.88 -36.21 5.54
N PRO A 106 -22.83 -36.15 4.60
CA PRO A 106 -23.49 -37.35 4.09
C PRO A 106 -22.46 -38.39 3.64
N LYS A 107 -22.74 -39.68 3.88
CA LYS A 107 -21.92 -40.83 3.43
C LYS A 107 -21.64 -40.82 1.92
N THR A 108 -22.41 -40.07 1.14
CA THR A 108 -22.24 -39.88 -0.31
C THR A 108 -21.02 -39.01 -0.67
N PHE A 109 -20.60 -38.10 0.21
CA PHE A 109 -19.45 -37.22 0.00
C PHE A 109 -18.14 -37.79 0.53
N THR A 110 -18.19 -38.93 1.21
CA THR A 110 -17.03 -39.66 1.73
C THR A 110 -16.93 -41.01 1.02
N LYS A 111 -15.83 -41.74 1.19
CA LYS A 111 -15.70 -43.11 0.66
C LYS A 111 -16.46 -44.17 1.48
N GLY A 112 -17.60 -43.80 2.07
CA GLY A 112 -18.46 -44.71 2.84
C GLY A 112 -17.97 -45.05 4.25
N GLU A 113 -16.91 -44.40 4.72
CA GLU A 113 -16.25 -44.69 6.00
C GLU A 113 -16.91 -43.98 7.20
N ASP A 114 -16.78 -44.58 8.39
CA ASP A 114 -17.11 -43.94 9.67
C ASP A 114 -16.06 -42.88 9.99
N LEU A 115 -16.38 -41.62 9.68
CA LEU A 115 -15.52 -40.47 9.88
C LEU A 115 -15.01 -40.32 11.32
N SER A 116 -15.77 -40.77 12.32
CA SER A 116 -15.42 -40.61 13.73
C SER A 116 -14.24 -41.49 14.16
N LYS A 117 -14.02 -42.60 13.46
CA LYS A 117 -12.96 -43.59 13.77
C LYS A 117 -11.75 -43.48 12.83
N HIS A 118 -11.83 -42.61 11.83
CA HIS A 118 -10.79 -42.50 10.82
C HIS A 118 -9.52 -41.85 11.42
N PRO A 119 -8.31 -42.39 11.17
CA PRO A 119 -7.06 -41.96 11.84
C PRO A 119 -6.67 -40.49 11.56
N LEU A 120 -7.15 -39.93 10.45
CA LEU A 120 -6.92 -38.51 10.11
C LEU A 120 -7.93 -37.54 10.78
N TYR A 121 -8.97 -38.04 11.47
CA TYR A 121 -9.91 -37.18 12.16
C TYR A 121 -9.24 -36.52 13.37
N GLY A 122 -9.29 -35.19 13.47
CA GLY A 122 -8.68 -34.46 14.59
C GLY A 122 -7.14 -34.41 14.60
N CYS A 123 -6.46 -34.89 13.56
CA CYS A 123 -5.00 -34.94 13.50
C CYS A 123 -4.31 -33.56 13.39
N GLY A 124 -5.07 -32.50 13.14
CA GLY A 124 -4.62 -31.11 13.02
C GLY A 124 -5.28 -30.15 13.99
N LYS A 125 -5.79 -30.66 15.12
CA LYS A 125 -6.41 -29.87 16.21
C LYS A 125 -5.49 -28.80 16.82
N SER A 126 -4.17 -28.91 16.61
CA SER A 126 -3.17 -27.95 17.10
C SER A 126 -3.17 -26.62 16.35
N ARG A 127 -3.76 -26.55 15.15
CA ARG A 127 -3.84 -25.33 14.34
C ARG A 127 -5.28 -24.84 14.22
N SER A 128 -5.45 -23.52 14.13
CA SER A 128 -6.77 -22.88 14.02
C SER A 128 -7.43 -23.13 12.65
N GLU A 129 -8.74 -22.86 12.54
CA GLU A 129 -9.45 -22.91 11.25
C GLU A 129 -8.82 -22.01 10.21
N MET A 130 -8.52 -20.77 10.63
CA MET A 130 -7.98 -19.75 9.77
C MET A 130 -6.58 -20.16 9.29
N TRP A 131 -5.77 -20.76 10.16
CA TRP A 131 -4.47 -21.30 9.78
C TRP A 131 -4.57 -22.34 8.66
N TRP A 132 -5.50 -23.31 8.81
CA TRP A 132 -5.72 -24.32 7.77
C TRP A 132 -6.28 -23.74 6.46
N LYS A 133 -7.14 -22.71 6.55
CA LYS A 133 -7.66 -21.98 5.38
C LYS A 133 -6.54 -21.25 4.65
N GLU A 134 -5.65 -20.58 5.37
CA GLU A 134 -4.49 -19.89 4.80
C GLU A 134 -3.49 -20.86 4.19
N LEU A 135 -3.22 -22.01 4.84
CA LEU A 135 -2.43 -23.06 4.23
C LEU A 135 -3.08 -23.59 2.94
N GLY A 136 -4.39 -23.80 2.91
CA GLY A 136 -5.10 -24.23 1.71
C GLY A 136 -5.00 -23.23 0.56
N LYS A 137 -5.13 -21.92 0.83
CA LYS A 137 -4.88 -20.86 -0.16
C LYS A 137 -3.44 -20.90 -0.66
N LEU A 138 -2.48 -21.03 0.25
CA LEU A 138 -1.06 -21.13 -0.10
C LEU A 138 -0.81 -22.33 -1.04
N LEU A 139 -1.31 -23.52 -0.69
CA LEU A 139 -1.15 -24.72 -1.51
C LEU A 139 -1.83 -24.59 -2.88
N ARG A 140 -2.98 -23.94 -2.96
CA ARG A 140 -3.64 -23.59 -4.23
C ARG A 140 -2.77 -22.66 -5.08
N ASN A 141 -2.24 -21.61 -4.47
CA ASN A 141 -1.39 -20.63 -5.15
C ASN A 141 -0.13 -21.27 -5.73
N TYR A 142 0.47 -22.23 -5.03
CA TYR A 142 1.64 -22.98 -5.52
C TYR A 142 1.28 -24.17 -6.44
N GLY A 143 0.00 -24.30 -6.81
CA GLY A 143 -0.49 -25.30 -7.77
C GLY A 143 -0.59 -26.71 -7.22
N TYR A 144 -0.62 -26.90 -5.90
CA TYR A 144 -0.83 -28.20 -5.28
C TYR A 144 -2.31 -28.57 -5.18
N LEU A 145 -3.18 -27.58 -4.95
CA LEU A 145 -4.64 -27.74 -4.93
C LEU A 145 -5.27 -27.11 -6.16
N ILE A 146 -6.32 -27.73 -6.68
CA ILE A 146 -7.09 -27.27 -7.84
C ILE A 146 -8.56 -27.21 -7.44
N ASP A 147 -9.21 -26.09 -7.75
CA ASP A 147 -10.66 -25.96 -7.63
C ASP A 147 -11.33 -26.26 -8.97
N SER A 148 -12.37 -27.09 -8.93
CA SER A 148 -13.23 -27.41 -10.06
C SER A 148 -14.66 -26.97 -9.78
N LYS A 149 -15.41 -26.59 -10.81
CA LYS A 149 -16.82 -26.21 -10.65
C LYS A 149 -17.63 -27.42 -10.20
N SER A 150 -18.50 -27.23 -9.20
CA SER A 150 -19.42 -28.28 -8.79
C SER A 150 -20.46 -28.51 -9.88
N THR A 151 -20.71 -29.78 -10.20
CA THR A 151 -21.79 -30.19 -11.12
C THR A 151 -23.18 -29.99 -10.52
N PHE A 152 -23.28 -29.89 -9.18
CA PHE A 152 -24.55 -29.79 -8.46
C PHE A 152 -24.91 -28.35 -8.07
N ASN A 153 -23.93 -27.43 -8.04
CA ASN A 153 -24.15 -26.03 -7.69
C ASN A 153 -23.21 -25.14 -8.50
N GLN A 154 -23.79 -24.29 -9.36
CA GLN A 154 -23.03 -23.36 -10.21
C GLN A 154 -22.18 -22.35 -9.43
N PHE A 155 -22.51 -22.08 -8.17
CA PHE A 155 -21.76 -21.19 -7.29
C PHE A 155 -20.77 -21.95 -6.38
N GLY A 156 -20.77 -23.28 -6.43
CA GLY A 156 -19.91 -24.13 -5.60
C GLY A 156 -18.63 -24.54 -6.32
N CYS A 157 -17.52 -24.56 -5.58
CA CYS A 157 -16.26 -25.14 -6.03
C CYS A 157 -15.89 -26.36 -5.19
N ILE A 158 -15.34 -27.37 -5.85
CA ILE A 158 -14.84 -28.61 -5.28
C ILE A 158 -13.32 -28.56 -5.34
N THR A 159 -12.65 -28.91 -4.24
CA THR A 159 -11.19 -28.83 -4.14
C THR A 159 -10.57 -30.23 -4.28
N ASN A 160 -9.66 -30.38 -5.23
CA ASN A 160 -8.91 -31.59 -5.52
C ASN A 160 -7.40 -31.36 -5.36
N ILE A 161 -6.65 -32.44 -5.19
CA ILE A 161 -5.20 -32.41 -5.30
C ILE A 161 -4.79 -32.47 -6.79
N SER A 162 -3.70 -31.78 -7.13
CA SER A 162 -3.11 -31.81 -8.48
C SER A 162 -2.19 -33.00 -8.68
N ASP A 163 -1.82 -33.28 -9.94
CA ASP A 163 -0.75 -34.25 -10.28
C ASP A 163 0.58 -33.93 -9.58
N LYS A 164 0.85 -32.63 -9.36
CA LYS A 164 2.02 -32.14 -8.63
C LYS A 164 1.98 -32.58 -7.17
N ALA A 165 0.83 -32.45 -6.51
CA ALA A 165 0.63 -32.88 -5.14
C ALA A 165 0.66 -34.41 -5.01
N GLU A 166 0.06 -35.13 -5.96
CA GLU A 166 0.12 -36.60 -5.98
C GLU A 166 1.55 -37.12 -6.15
N LYS A 167 2.33 -36.53 -7.07
CA LYS A 167 3.74 -36.88 -7.26
C LYS A 167 4.53 -36.65 -5.96
N TRP A 168 4.34 -35.50 -5.33
CA TRP A 168 4.99 -35.17 -4.06
C TRP A 168 4.62 -36.14 -2.93
N LEU A 169 3.35 -36.59 -2.86
CA LEU A 169 2.91 -37.62 -1.90
C LEU A 169 3.58 -38.98 -2.17
N ARG A 170 3.70 -39.39 -3.44
CA ARG A 170 4.37 -40.65 -3.83
C ARG A 170 5.86 -40.66 -3.49
N GLU A 171 6.51 -39.50 -3.56
CA GLU A 171 7.92 -39.30 -3.20
C GLU A 171 8.16 -39.26 -1.68
N GLY A 172 7.13 -39.50 -0.87
CA GLY A 172 7.20 -39.61 0.59
C GLY A 172 6.72 -38.38 1.35
N GLY A 173 6.56 -37.24 0.65
CA GLY A 173 6.00 -36.01 1.19
C GLY A 173 6.70 -35.53 2.46
N LYS A 174 8.03 -35.36 2.41
CA LYS A 174 8.86 -35.01 3.56
C LYS A 174 8.90 -33.50 3.81
N GLU A 175 9.48 -32.74 2.88
CA GLU A 175 9.61 -31.28 3.01
C GLU A 175 8.78 -30.57 1.94
N LEU A 176 8.09 -29.51 2.34
CA LEU A 176 7.39 -28.60 1.46
C LEU A 176 7.66 -27.15 1.87
N LYS A 177 8.80 -26.65 1.37
CA LYS A 177 9.31 -25.30 1.62
C LYS A 177 8.59 -24.27 0.75
N LEU A 178 7.77 -23.42 1.37
CA LEU A 178 6.98 -22.38 0.70
C LEU A 178 7.16 -21.03 1.40
N ILE A 179 6.94 -19.94 0.66
CA ILE A 179 6.91 -18.60 1.25
C ILE A 179 5.54 -18.41 1.93
N PRO A 180 5.48 -18.26 3.27
CA PRO A 180 4.23 -18.08 4.00
C PRO A 180 3.53 -16.75 3.67
N SER A 181 2.20 -16.71 3.83
CA SER A 181 1.46 -15.45 3.92
C SER A 181 1.75 -14.76 5.26
N GLU A 182 1.49 -13.46 5.36
CA GLU A 182 1.67 -12.67 6.60
C GLU A 182 0.99 -13.35 7.82
N TYR A 183 -0.20 -13.94 7.61
CA TYR A 183 -0.90 -14.68 8.66
C TYR A 183 -0.14 -15.95 9.10
N LEU A 184 0.36 -16.75 8.16
CA LEU A 184 1.08 -17.98 8.46
C LEU A 184 2.44 -17.68 9.11
N SER A 185 3.14 -16.63 8.67
CA SER A 185 4.39 -16.17 9.29
C SER A 185 4.18 -15.82 10.76
N ASN A 186 3.17 -15.02 11.06
CA ASN A 186 2.90 -14.57 12.43
C ASN A 186 2.39 -15.72 13.31
N SER A 187 1.59 -16.64 12.75
CA SER A 187 1.03 -17.77 13.49
C SER A 187 2.05 -18.87 13.79
N ASN A 188 3.18 -18.92 13.08
CA ASN A 188 4.27 -19.85 13.38
C ASN A 188 5.11 -19.41 14.59
N ASN A 189 5.14 -18.10 14.88
CA ASN A 189 5.88 -17.52 16.01
C ASN A 189 5.11 -17.57 17.34
N VAL A 190 3.84 -17.95 17.32
CA VAL A 190 3.01 -18.11 18.54
C VAL A 190 2.99 -19.58 18.92
N GLU A 191 4.03 -20.02 19.64
CA GLU A 191 3.88 -21.22 20.46
C GLU A 191 2.99 -20.91 21.67
N ASN A 192 1.98 -21.76 21.84
CA ASN A 192 1.18 -21.94 23.06
C ASN A 192 0.33 -20.75 23.54
N GLY A 193 -0.93 -20.75 23.10
CA GLY A 193 -1.98 -19.99 23.76
C GLY A 193 -3.31 -20.09 23.04
N GLY A 194 -4.03 -21.20 23.21
CA GLY A 194 -5.37 -21.35 22.66
C GLY A 194 -6.31 -20.29 23.22
N LYS A 195 -6.73 -19.34 22.39
CA LYS A 195 -8.03 -18.66 22.48
C LYS A 195 -8.57 -18.42 21.09
N ASP A 196 -9.78 -18.96 20.86
CA ASP A 196 -10.58 -18.77 19.66
C ASP A 196 -10.78 -17.28 19.38
N LEU A 197 -10.39 -16.83 18.18
CA LEU A 197 -10.81 -15.53 17.65
C LEU A 197 -12.11 -15.75 16.88
N SER A 198 -13.21 -15.82 17.61
CA SER A 198 -14.55 -15.72 17.03
C SER A 198 -14.81 -14.30 16.53
N THR A 199 -15.42 -14.23 15.34
CA THR A 199 -16.13 -13.10 14.73
C THR A 199 -16.41 -11.95 15.69
N THR A 200 -15.61 -10.89 15.61
CA THR A 200 -15.93 -9.62 16.27
C THR A 200 -16.01 -8.56 15.18
N THR A 201 -17.25 -8.13 14.90
CA THR A 201 -17.55 -6.81 14.35
C THR A 201 -16.61 -5.77 14.93
N LEU A 202 -16.06 -4.89 14.09
CA LEU A 202 -15.19 -3.77 14.45
C LEU A 202 -15.86 -2.89 15.52
N SER A 203 -15.65 -3.25 16.79
CA SER A 203 -15.89 -2.40 17.94
C SER A 203 -14.56 -2.27 18.64
N ILE A 204 -13.96 -1.09 18.50
CA ILE A 204 -12.69 -0.73 19.11
C ILE A 204 -12.87 -0.81 20.63
N PRO A 205 -12.19 -1.73 21.35
CA PRO A 205 -12.24 -1.75 22.81
C PRO A 205 -11.51 -0.52 23.34
N THR A 206 -12.08 0.17 24.32
CA THR A 206 -11.52 1.39 24.93
C THR A 206 -10.09 1.21 25.49
N LYS A 207 -9.67 -0.02 25.78
CA LYS A 207 -8.27 -0.34 26.17
C LYS A 207 -7.26 -0.28 25.02
N VAL A 208 -7.70 -0.32 23.77
CA VAL A 208 -6.84 -0.14 22.59
C VAL A 208 -6.47 1.35 22.40
N VAL A 209 -7.27 2.28 22.93
CA VAL A 209 -7.00 3.72 22.85
C VAL A 209 -5.77 4.12 23.66
N GLU A 210 -5.49 3.46 24.79
CA GLU A 210 -4.26 3.72 25.56
C GLU A 210 -3.00 3.19 24.84
N ILE A 211 -3.08 2.06 24.13
CA ILE A 211 -1.92 1.49 23.42
C ILE A 211 -1.64 2.25 22.11
N ILE A 212 -2.65 2.77 21.42
CA ILE A 212 -2.46 3.62 20.23
C ILE A 212 -1.83 4.98 20.60
N SER A 213 -1.83 5.36 21.89
CA SER A 213 -1.16 6.57 22.36
C SER A 213 0.37 6.45 22.35
N GLU A 214 0.92 5.24 22.23
CA GLU A 214 2.35 5.04 21.95
C GLU A 214 2.62 5.14 20.44
N LYS A 215 2.64 6.41 20.01
CA LYS A 215 3.55 6.93 18.98
C LYS A 215 3.43 6.32 17.58
N LEU A 216 2.46 6.84 16.83
CA LEU A 216 2.57 7.01 15.37
C LEU A 216 3.79 7.87 14.93
N LEU A 217 4.52 8.47 15.87
CA LEU A 217 5.62 9.41 15.65
C LEU A 217 6.86 9.01 16.47
N GLY A 218 7.47 7.86 16.16
CA GLY A 218 8.80 7.47 16.67
C GLY A 218 8.94 7.32 18.20
N ILE A 219 10.01 6.66 18.66
CA ILE A 219 10.26 6.47 20.10
C ILE A 219 10.75 7.77 20.75
N GLU A 220 11.39 8.65 19.98
CA GLU A 220 11.93 9.93 20.43
C GLU A 220 11.06 11.11 19.98
N LYS A 221 10.75 12.01 20.91
CA LYS A 221 10.08 13.28 20.61
C LYS A 221 11.06 14.14 19.80
N GLN A 222 10.91 14.15 18.47
CA GLN A 222 11.80 14.90 17.58
C GLN A 222 11.69 16.42 17.76
N ARG A 223 10.54 16.93 18.21
CA ARG A 223 10.33 18.35 18.47
C ARG A 223 9.33 18.62 19.57
N GLU A 224 9.53 19.73 20.25
CA GLU A 224 8.53 20.34 21.13
C GLU A 224 7.59 21.23 20.32
N TYR A 225 6.30 21.14 20.57
CA TYR A 225 5.33 22.04 19.95
C TYR A 225 5.51 23.44 20.54
N LYS A 226 5.75 24.42 19.66
CA LYS A 226 5.71 25.85 19.99
C LYS A 226 4.51 26.46 19.26
N ASP A 227 3.83 27.36 19.95
CA ASP A 227 2.70 28.09 19.37
C ASP A 227 3.17 29.03 18.24
N ALA A 228 2.28 29.34 17.29
CA ALA A 228 2.58 30.24 16.17
C ALA A 228 3.04 31.64 16.65
N SER A 229 2.54 32.10 17.81
CA SER A 229 2.95 33.35 18.45
C SER A 229 4.42 33.37 18.91
N CYS A 230 5.05 32.21 19.07
CA CYS A 230 6.45 32.10 19.46
C CYS A 230 7.43 32.40 18.31
N TYR A 231 6.91 32.62 17.09
CA TYR A 231 7.72 32.85 15.89
C TYR A 231 7.52 34.28 15.35
N PRO A 232 8.52 35.17 15.49
CA PRO A 232 8.42 36.56 15.04
C PRO A 232 8.11 36.74 13.54
N CYS A 233 8.62 35.84 12.69
CA CYS A 233 8.35 35.83 11.25
C CYS A 233 6.88 35.53 10.93
N ILE A 234 6.23 34.68 11.72
CA ILE A 234 4.80 34.34 11.56
C ILE A 234 3.94 35.43 12.20
N ALA A 235 4.39 36.04 13.30
CA ALA A 235 3.71 37.13 14.02
C ALA A 235 3.78 38.50 13.30
N SER A 236 4.66 38.66 12.32
CA SER A 236 4.77 39.89 11.50
C SER A 236 4.14 39.79 10.12
N ALA A 237 3.76 38.58 9.69
CA ALA A 237 3.11 38.36 8.39
C ALA A 237 1.79 39.14 8.27
N SER A 238 1.57 39.86 7.16
CA SER A 238 0.38 40.69 7.00
C SER A 238 -0.84 39.86 6.55
N ASP A 239 -2.07 40.34 6.79
CA ASP A 239 -3.30 39.71 6.26
C ASP A 239 -3.29 39.59 4.73
N LYS A 240 -2.51 40.45 4.04
CA LYS A 240 -2.32 40.35 2.58
C LYS A 240 -1.59 39.06 2.19
N ASN A 241 -0.75 38.51 3.06
CA ASN A 241 0.03 37.30 2.76
C ASN A 241 -0.87 36.06 2.79
N ILE A 242 -1.92 36.03 3.64
CA ILE A 242 -2.94 34.96 3.66
C ILE A 242 -3.64 34.85 2.31
N PHE A 243 -4.15 36.00 1.84
CA PHE A 243 -4.91 36.08 0.61
C PHE A 243 -4.10 35.61 -0.60
N VAL A 244 -2.81 35.94 -0.66
CA VAL A 244 -1.93 35.47 -1.73
C VAL A 244 -1.89 33.93 -1.79
N TYR A 245 -1.63 33.24 -0.67
CA TYR A 245 -1.52 31.78 -0.66
C TYR A 245 -2.84 31.06 -0.95
N GLU A 246 -3.98 31.64 -0.58
CA GLU A 246 -5.30 31.11 -0.94
C GLU A 246 -5.55 31.18 -2.46
N MET A 247 -4.99 32.19 -3.13
CA MET A 247 -5.19 32.43 -4.56
C MET A 247 -4.16 31.73 -5.46
N LEU A 248 -3.00 31.29 -4.96
CA LEU A 248 -1.99 30.57 -5.77
C LEU A 248 -2.51 29.28 -6.43
N PRO A 249 -3.34 28.44 -5.78
CA PRO A 249 -3.95 27.28 -6.45
C PRO A 249 -4.85 27.67 -7.64
N GLN A 250 -5.49 28.83 -7.56
CA GLN A 250 -6.32 29.35 -8.66
C GLN A 250 -5.44 29.80 -9.83
N LEU A 251 -4.34 30.51 -9.58
CA LEU A 251 -3.34 30.86 -10.60
C LEU A 251 -2.76 29.62 -11.28
N ARG A 252 -2.44 28.58 -10.49
CA ARG A 252 -1.93 27.30 -11.00
C ARG A 252 -2.90 26.66 -11.99
N LYS A 253 -4.20 26.66 -11.65
CA LYS A 253 -5.25 26.13 -12.51
C LYS A 253 -5.36 26.93 -13.81
N GLU A 254 -5.35 28.26 -13.74
CA GLU A 254 -5.40 29.11 -14.93
C GLU A 254 -4.18 28.91 -15.85
N LEU A 255 -3.00 28.65 -15.28
CA LEU A 255 -1.80 28.30 -16.04
C LEU A 255 -1.88 26.90 -16.67
N GLU A 256 -2.57 25.94 -16.04
CA GLU A 256 -2.87 24.63 -16.63
C GLU A 256 -3.86 24.74 -17.79
N ASP A 257 -4.87 25.59 -17.65
CA ASP A 257 -5.87 25.88 -18.69
C ASP A 257 -5.21 26.60 -19.88
N LEU A 258 -4.35 27.59 -19.62
CA LEU A 258 -3.56 28.26 -20.66
C LEU A 258 -2.62 27.28 -21.38
N ARG A 259 -1.99 26.37 -20.63
CA ARG A 259 -1.14 25.32 -21.22
C ARG A 259 -1.92 24.48 -22.21
N TYR A 260 -3.15 24.12 -21.87
CA TYR A 260 -4.03 23.35 -22.73
C TYR A 260 -4.44 24.13 -23.98
N GLN A 261 -4.75 25.43 -23.85
CA GLN A 261 -5.08 26.28 -24.99
C GLN A 261 -3.89 26.42 -25.97
N LEU A 262 -2.70 26.72 -25.45
CA LEU A 262 -1.49 26.83 -26.27
C LEU A 262 -1.10 25.51 -26.93
N ALA A 263 -1.38 24.39 -26.26
CA ALA A 263 -1.19 23.04 -26.80
C ALA A 263 -2.11 22.77 -27.99
N LEU A 264 -3.38 23.18 -27.91
CA LEU A 264 -4.33 23.08 -29.01
C LEU A 264 -3.95 23.97 -30.20
N GLU A 265 -3.57 25.22 -29.94
CA GLU A 265 -3.16 26.18 -30.99
C GLU A 265 -1.88 25.74 -31.70
N SER A 266 -0.94 25.14 -30.97
CA SER A 266 0.35 24.71 -31.48
C SER A 266 0.37 23.24 -31.93
N ASP A 267 -0.78 22.57 -31.95
CA ASP A 267 -0.96 21.14 -32.27
C ASP A 267 0.11 20.24 -31.60
N CYS A 268 0.28 20.39 -30.28
CA CYS A 268 1.27 19.64 -29.53
C CYS A 268 0.74 19.17 -28.17
N PRO A 269 1.31 18.11 -27.57
CA PRO A 269 0.90 17.66 -26.24
C PRO A 269 1.16 18.73 -25.16
N ALA A 270 0.26 18.88 -24.19
CA ALA A 270 0.34 19.93 -23.16
C ALA A 270 1.68 19.99 -22.40
N ASN A 271 2.26 18.83 -22.08
CA ASN A 271 3.56 18.74 -21.41
C ASN A 271 4.75 19.23 -22.28
N SER A 272 4.58 19.32 -23.60
CA SER A 272 5.57 19.85 -24.56
C SER A 272 5.60 21.37 -24.61
N VAL A 273 4.50 22.03 -24.19
CA VAL A 273 4.43 23.49 -24.03
C VAL A 273 5.29 23.90 -22.83
N TYR A 274 5.00 23.33 -21.65
CA TYR A 274 5.85 23.38 -20.47
C TYR A 274 5.48 22.28 -19.44
N SER A 275 6.47 21.81 -18.67
CA SER A 275 6.30 20.76 -17.65
C SER A 275 5.58 21.28 -16.41
N ASN A 276 5.15 20.37 -15.53
CA ASN A 276 4.57 20.75 -14.24
C ASN A 276 5.59 21.52 -13.37
N THR A 277 6.89 21.21 -13.47
CA THR A 277 7.93 21.94 -12.75
C THR A 277 8.01 23.42 -13.16
N VAL A 278 7.77 23.71 -14.44
CA VAL A 278 7.70 25.10 -14.94
C VAL A 278 6.46 25.81 -14.41
N ILE A 279 5.31 25.13 -14.31
CA ILE A 279 4.10 25.71 -13.69
C ILE A 279 4.37 26.11 -12.24
N GLU A 280 5.00 25.22 -11.47
CA GLU A 280 5.36 25.53 -10.08
C GLU A 280 6.28 26.77 -10.01
N GLY A 281 7.30 26.85 -10.88
CA GLY A 281 8.18 28.02 -10.93
C GLY A 281 7.49 29.32 -11.39
N LEU A 282 6.48 29.25 -12.27
CA LEU A 282 5.67 30.40 -12.69
C LEU A 282 4.79 30.92 -11.55
N VAL A 283 4.21 30.02 -10.76
CA VAL A 283 3.39 30.38 -9.58
C VAL A 283 4.25 30.98 -8.47
N GLU A 284 5.49 30.51 -8.33
CA GLU A 284 6.44 31.00 -7.33
C GLU A 284 6.97 32.40 -7.69
N ILE A 285 7.51 32.58 -8.90
CA ILE A 285 8.20 33.82 -9.31
C ILE A 285 7.20 34.89 -9.80
N ARG A 286 6.03 34.49 -10.31
CA ARG A 286 5.01 35.35 -10.94
C ARG A 286 5.62 36.39 -11.90
N PRO A 287 6.31 35.93 -12.96
CA PRO A 287 7.06 36.81 -13.85
C PRO A 287 6.14 37.67 -14.71
N THR A 288 6.43 38.96 -14.80
CA THR A 288 5.78 39.88 -15.74
C THR A 288 6.67 40.25 -16.94
N ASN A 289 7.96 39.97 -16.84
CA ASN A 289 8.98 40.38 -17.80
C ASN A 289 9.79 39.18 -18.33
N GLU A 290 10.42 39.34 -19.50
CA GLU A 290 11.26 38.30 -20.09
C GLU A 290 12.42 37.91 -19.16
N ALA A 291 13.07 38.90 -18.53
CA ALA A 291 14.18 38.69 -17.60
C ALA A 291 13.78 37.89 -16.34
N THR A 292 12.54 38.04 -15.85
CA THR A 292 12.06 37.29 -14.68
C THR A 292 11.54 35.91 -15.06
N LEU A 293 11.07 35.73 -16.30
CA LEU A 293 10.72 34.42 -16.84
C LEU A 293 11.95 33.51 -17.03
N GLU A 294 13.12 34.08 -17.33
CA GLU A 294 14.37 33.34 -17.43
C GLU A 294 14.81 32.69 -16.12
N LEU A 295 14.31 33.18 -14.98
CA LEU A 295 14.57 32.62 -13.66
C LEU A 295 13.82 31.30 -13.40
N VAL A 296 12.87 30.92 -14.27
CA VAL A 296 12.09 29.69 -14.12
C VAL A 296 12.88 28.49 -14.66
N GLU A 297 13.26 27.59 -13.76
CA GLU A 297 14.04 26.39 -14.10
C GLU A 297 13.25 25.42 -15.00
N GLY A 298 13.95 24.83 -15.97
CA GLY A 298 13.39 23.79 -16.85
C GLY A 298 12.49 24.30 -17.98
N PHE A 299 12.40 25.62 -18.20
CA PHE A 299 11.65 26.19 -19.33
C PHE A 299 12.59 26.47 -20.53
N PRO A 300 12.50 25.77 -21.69
CA PRO A 300 13.43 25.99 -22.81
C PRO A 300 13.35 27.40 -23.44
N GLU A 301 14.50 27.98 -23.79
CA GLU A 301 14.62 29.33 -24.39
C GLU A 301 13.70 29.59 -25.59
N GLN A 302 13.65 28.64 -26.52
CA GLN A 302 12.84 28.76 -27.73
C GLN A 302 11.34 28.84 -27.40
N ARG A 303 10.90 28.07 -26.40
CA ARG A 303 9.51 28.01 -25.95
C ARG A 303 9.15 29.22 -25.09
N ARG A 304 10.10 29.74 -24.29
CA ARG A 304 9.95 31.01 -23.57
C ARG A 304 9.59 32.12 -24.54
N LYS A 305 10.35 32.31 -25.62
CA LYS A 305 10.06 33.36 -26.62
C LYS A 305 8.72 33.17 -27.32
N GLN A 306 8.33 31.92 -27.59
CA GLN A 306 7.06 31.62 -28.26
C GLN A 306 5.83 31.91 -27.39
N PHE A 307 5.91 31.62 -26.09
CA PHE A 307 4.77 31.67 -25.17
C PHE A 307 4.90 32.74 -24.08
N LEU A 308 5.90 33.63 -24.18
CA LEU A 308 6.14 34.73 -23.25
C LEU A 308 4.89 35.58 -23.07
N THR A 309 4.35 36.09 -24.18
CA THR A 309 3.26 37.07 -24.16
C THR A 309 1.97 36.51 -23.53
N PRO A 310 1.46 35.31 -23.91
CA PRO A 310 0.27 34.75 -23.26
C PRO A 310 0.47 34.50 -21.76
N ILE A 311 1.65 34.03 -21.35
CA ILE A 311 1.94 33.71 -19.94
C ILE A 311 2.02 34.99 -19.10
N THR A 312 2.81 35.99 -19.52
CA THR A 312 2.97 37.23 -18.75
C THR A 312 1.69 38.06 -18.70
N GLN A 313 0.89 38.04 -19.77
CA GLN A 313 -0.43 38.70 -19.78
C GLN A 313 -1.40 38.06 -18.79
N LEU A 314 -1.48 36.72 -18.73
CA LEU A 314 -2.32 36.02 -17.78
C LEU A 314 -1.89 36.33 -16.34
N ILE A 315 -0.60 36.20 -16.03
CA ILE A 315 -0.05 36.45 -14.70
C ILE A 315 -0.25 37.91 -14.29
N SER A 316 0.05 38.87 -15.17
CA SER A 316 -0.15 40.29 -14.90
C SER A 316 -1.63 40.62 -14.63
N LYS A 317 -2.54 40.05 -15.42
CA LYS A 317 -3.99 40.24 -15.22
C LYS A 317 -4.42 39.68 -13.88
N PHE A 318 -4.08 38.43 -13.58
CA PHE A 318 -4.42 37.78 -12.33
C PHE A 318 -3.87 38.53 -11.10
N CYS A 319 -2.61 38.98 -11.17
CA CYS A 319 -1.99 39.75 -10.09
C CYS A 319 -2.66 41.12 -9.89
N SER A 320 -3.07 41.79 -10.98
CA SER A 320 -3.76 43.08 -10.89
C SER A 320 -5.17 42.97 -10.31
N GLU A 321 -5.93 41.92 -10.67
CA GLU A 321 -7.29 41.68 -10.16
C GLU A 321 -7.28 41.29 -8.67
N ASN A 322 -6.24 40.58 -8.23
CA ASN A 322 -6.14 40.05 -6.87
C ASN A 322 -5.19 40.86 -5.96
N ASN A 323 -4.64 41.99 -6.42
CA ASN A 323 -3.67 42.80 -5.67
C ASN A 323 -2.46 41.99 -5.13
N ILE A 324 -1.94 41.06 -5.93
CA ILE A 324 -0.82 40.16 -5.56
C ILE A 324 0.51 40.74 -6.06
N SER A 325 1.58 40.64 -5.25
CA SER A 325 2.93 41.08 -5.64
C SER A 325 3.49 40.26 -6.82
N THR A 326 4.14 40.94 -7.77
CA THR A 326 4.74 40.38 -8.98
C THR A 326 6.27 40.33 -8.87
N ASP A 327 6.93 39.51 -9.70
CA ASP A 327 8.39 39.47 -9.87
C ASP A 327 9.20 39.29 -8.57
N SER A 328 8.66 38.53 -7.62
CA SER A 328 9.28 38.32 -6.30
C SER A 328 9.53 36.83 -6.07
N LYS A 329 10.77 36.46 -5.78
CA LYS A 329 11.14 35.08 -5.33
C LYS A 329 10.64 34.77 -3.92
N GLU A 330 10.17 35.79 -3.22
CA GLU A 330 9.79 35.72 -1.83
C GLU A 330 8.28 35.52 -1.76
N ALA A 331 7.88 34.27 -1.53
CA ALA A 331 6.65 34.04 -0.81
C ALA A 331 6.90 34.60 0.61
N GLU A 332 6.35 35.79 0.92
CA GLU A 332 6.69 36.72 2.02
C GLU A 332 6.53 36.19 3.47
N ILE A 333 6.92 34.95 3.76
CA ILE A 333 6.99 34.41 5.12
C ILE A 333 8.19 33.47 5.20
N GLU A 334 9.26 33.95 5.84
CA GLU A 334 10.36 33.08 6.26
C GLU A 334 9.80 32.04 7.25
N PHE A 335 10.01 30.77 6.93
CA PHE A 335 9.74 29.70 7.90
C PHE A 335 10.68 29.88 9.10
N PRO A 336 10.22 29.55 10.31
CA PRO A 336 11.14 29.37 11.43
C PRO A 336 12.28 28.43 11.08
N GLU A 337 13.52 28.80 11.44
CA GLU A 337 14.74 28.02 11.15
C GLU A 337 14.64 26.55 11.63
N ASP A 338 13.91 26.31 12.73
CA ASP A 338 13.68 24.97 13.28
C ASP A 338 12.73 24.09 12.44
N LEU A 339 12.05 24.66 11.45
CA LEU A 339 11.15 23.96 10.51
C LEU A 339 11.72 23.82 9.09
N GLU A 340 12.91 24.36 8.83
CA GLU A 340 13.52 24.40 7.50
C GLU A 340 13.90 23.00 6.99
N SER A 341 14.33 22.11 7.89
CA SER A 341 14.60 20.70 7.57
C SER A 341 13.35 19.95 7.09
N LEU A 342 12.18 20.27 7.64
CA LEU A 342 10.89 19.70 7.23
C LEU A 342 10.43 20.28 5.89
N LYS A 343 10.66 21.60 5.68
CA LYS A 343 10.35 22.30 4.42
C LYS A 343 11.04 21.64 3.22
N ASN A 344 12.28 21.19 3.37
CA ASN A 344 13.03 20.56 2.28
C ASN A 344 12.42 19.24 1.80
N GLY A 345 11.61 18.57 2.63
CA GLY A 345 10.90 17.35 2.27
C GLY A 345 9.51 17.55 1.65
N LEU A 346 8.97 18.78 1.66
CA LEU A 346 7.61 19.08 1.20
C LEU A 346 7.59 19.56 -0.25
N THR A 347 6.55 19.17 -0.98
CA THR A 347 6.22 19.73 -2.31
C THR A 347 5.79 21.20 -2.21
N LEU A 348 5.85 21.95 -3.31
CA LEU A 348 5.44 23.37 -3.32
C LEU A 348 3.98 23.56 -2.91
N THR A 349 3.09 22.67 -3.35
CA THR A 349 1.67 22.69 -2.96
C THR A 349 1.48 22.44 -1.46
N GLU A 350 2.21 21.48 -0.88
CA GLU A 350 2.16 21.21 0.56
C GLU A 350 2.72 22.39 1.36
N LYS A 351 3.80 23.03 0.88
CA LYS A 351 4.34 24.27 1.47
C LYS A 351 3.28 25.37 1.47
N ASN A 352 2.61 25.59 0.34
CA ASN A 352 1.58 26.62 0.20
C ASN A 352 0.37 26.36 1.12
N TYR A 353 -0.08 25.12 1.20
CA TYR A 353 -1.18 24.75 2.10
C TYR A 353 -0.79 24.90 3.58
N TYR A 354 0.44 24.50 3.93
CA TYR A 354 0.97 24.70 5.26
C TYR A 354 1.08 26.19 5.61
N HIS A 355 1.57 27.04 4.68
CA HIS A 355 1.60 28.49 4.85
C HIS A 355 0.20 29.07 5.09
N ALA A 356 -0.77 28.74 4.24
CA ALA A 356 -2.15 29.20 4.39
C ALA A 356 -2.73 28.77 5.75
N HIS A 357 -2.50 27.51 6.15
CA HIS A 357 -2.95 26.99 7.43
C HIS A 357 -2.32 27.70 8.63
N VAL A 358 -1.01 27.92 8.64
CA VAL A 358 -0.30 28.61 9.73
C VAL A 358 -0.81 30.04 9.89
N LEU A 359 -1.02 30.75 8.79
CA LEU A 359 -1.52 32.12 8.85
C LEU A 359 -3.00 32.21 9.22
N TYR A 360 -3.85 31.33 8.70
CA TYR A 360 -5.28 31.32 9.03
C TYR A 360 -5.50 31.09 10.52
N ASN A 361 -4.73 30.17 11.12
CA ASN A 361 -4.82 29.87 12.55
C ASN A 361 -4.16 30.92 13.45
N ARG A 362 -3.31 31.81 12.92
CA ARG A 362 -2.86 33.00 13.65
C ARG A 362 -4.03 33.92 14.01
N SER A 363 -4.99 34.10 13.09
CA SER A 363 -6.14 35.00 13.31
C SER A 363 -7.05 34.52 14.45
N LEU A 364 -7.15 33.21 14.65
CA LEU A 364 -7.99 32.58 15.69
C LEU A 364 -7.45 32.80 17.10
N VAL A 365 -6.13 33.00 17.27
CA VAL A 365 -5.51 33.29 18.57
C VAL A 365 -5.68 34.76 18.97
N CYS A 366 -5.93 35.66 18.01
CA CYS A 366 -6.19 37.09 18.27
C CYS A 366 -7.66 37.40 18.63
N LEU A 367 -8.57 36.45 18.45
CA LEU A 367 -9.94 36.55 18.96
C LEU A 367 -9.94 36.12 20.44
N ASN A 368 -9.55 37.05 21.30
CA ASN A 368 -9.78 36.93 22.74
C ASN A 368 -11.30 36.77 22.98
N PHE A 369 -11.70 35.62 23.52
CA PHE A 369 -12.92 35.49 24.30
C PHE A 369 -12.66 35.85 25.76
#